data_AF-M1XTK7-F1
#
_entry.id   AF-M1XTK7-F1
#
_cell.length_a   1.000
_cell.length_b   1.000
_cell.length_c   1.000
_cell.angle_alpha   90.00
_cell.angle_beta   90.00
_cell.angle_gamma   90.00
#
_symmetry.space_group_name_H-M   'P 1'
#
loop_
_entity.id
_entity.type
_entity.pdbx_description
1 polymer ?
#
loop_
_entity_poly.entity_id
_entity_poly.type
_entity_poly.pdbx_seq_one_letter_code
_entity_poly.pdbx_strand_id
1 'polypeptide(L)' 'MPECSTCGEHVSDRFIRVFGDESGVVYACPACSANAGIGEATRERSDQI' A
#
# COMPACT_ATOMS: atom_id res chain seq x y z
N MET A 1 14.61 0.64 -4.84
CA MET A 1 13.40 1.15 -5.53
C MET A 1 12.28 1.05 -4.53
N PRO A 2 11.45 2.07 -4.35
CA PRO A 2 10.48 2.04 -3.26
C PRO A 2 9.47 0.90 -3.39
N GLU A 3 8.90 0.49 -2.27
CA GLU A 3 8.08 -0.71 -2.17
C GLU A 3 6.71 -0.39 -1.58
N CYS A 4 5.69 -1.11 -2.04
CA CYS A 4 4.36 -1.07 -1.46
C CYS A 4 4.37 -1.74 -0.08
N SER A 5 3.91 -1.06 0.97
CA SER A 5 3.86 -1.66 2.31
C SER A 5 2.80 -2.76 2.45
N THR A 6 1.88 -2.87 1.49
CA THR A 6 0.84 -3.92 1.48
C THR A 6 1.28 -5.21 0.79
N CYS A 7 1.97 -5.14 -0.36
CA CYS A 7 2.34 -6.34 -1.11
C CYS A 7 3.85 -6.53 -1.31
N GLY A 8 4.68 -5.57 -0.89
CA GLY A 8 6.13 -5.59 -1.11
C GLY A 8 6.57 -5.34 -2.55
N GLU A 9 5.63 -5.14 -3.48
CA GLU A 9 5.96 -4.93 -4.89
C GLU A 9 6.61 -3.55 -5.12
N HIS A 10 7.59 -3.50 -6.03
CA HIS A 10 8.30 -2.26 -6.34
C HIS A 10 7.40 -1.25 -7.05
N VAL A 11 7.43 -0.01 -6.57
CA VAL A 11 6.80 1.14 -7.21
C VAL A 11 7.85 2.11 -7.73
N SER A 12 7.45 2.96 -8.68
CA SER A 12 8.36 3.96 -9.22
C SER A 12 8.59 5.10 -8.21
N ASP A 13 9.75 5.74 -8.29
CA ASP A 13 10.09 6.92 -7.47
C ASP A 13 9.09 8.08 -7.70
N ARG A 14 8.59 8.21 -8.94
CA ARG A 14 7.56 9.18 -9.30
C ARG A 14 6.20 8.87 -8.66
N PHE A 15 5.94 7.59 -8.35
CA PHE A 15 4.71 7.16 -7.71
C PHE A 15 4.69 7.57 -6.23
N ILE A 16 5.79 7.37 -5.50
CA ILE A 16 5.94 7.84 -4.11
C ILE A 16 5.63 9.33 -3.98
N ARG A 17 6.07 10.16 -4.94
CA ARG A 17 5.91 11.61 -4.83
C ARG A 17 4.44 12.08 -4.81
N VAL A 18 3.53 11.25 -5.32
CA VAL A 18 2.10 11.59 -5.43
C VAL A 18 1.26 10.80 -4.44
N PHE A 19 1.60 9.53 -4.21
CA PHE A 19 0.80 8.59 -3.43
C PHE A 19 1.46 8.16 -2.12
N GLY A 20 2.71 8.56 -1.88
CA GLY A 20 3.38 8.37 -0.61
C GLY A 20 2.89 9.38 0.42
N ASP A 21 2.96 9.00 1.70
CA ASP A 21 2.76 9.93 2.80
C ASP A 21 3.96 10.89 3.00
N GLU A 22 3.94 11.67 4.08
CA GLU A 22 5.03 12.58 4.48
C GLU A 22 6.37 11.88 4.74
N SER A 23 6.34 10.57 5.05
CA SER A 23 7.52 9.72 5.21
C SER A 23 7.89 8.99 3.90
N GLY A 24 7.13 9.18 2.82
CA GLY A 24 7.32 8.51 1.55
C GLY A 24 6.79 7.08 1.52
N VAL A 25 5.94 6.67 2.46
CA VAL A 25 5.40 5.30 2.50
C VAL A 25 4.20 5.18 1.57
N VAL A 26 4.21 4.16 0.72
CA VAL A 26 3.08 3.82 -0.17
C VAL A 26 2.31 2.65 0.43
N TYR A 27 1.11 2.93 0.92
CA TYR A 27 0.23 1.92 1.51
C TYR A 27 -0.49 1.05 0.47
N ALA A 28 -0.65 1.55 -0.76
CA ALA A 28 -1.20 0.77 -1.85
C ALA A 28 -0.60 1.19 -3.20
N CYS A 29 0.02 0.24 -3.91
CA CYS A 29 0.45 0.42 -5.30
C CYS A 29 -0.75 0.32 -6.27
N PRO A 30 -0.57 0.55 -7.59
CA PRO A 30 -1.65 0.44 -8.57
C PRO A 30 -2.35 -0.93 -8.62
N ALA A 31 -1.66 -2.01 -8.29
CA ALA A 31 -2.26 -3.35 -8.21
C ALA A 31 -3.11 -3.52 -6.93
N CYS A 32 -2.66 -2.91 -5.83
CA CYS A 32 -3.38 -2.92 -4.56
C CYS A 32 -4.48 -1.87 -4.49
N SER A 33 -4.41 -0.79 -5.27
CA SER A 33 -5.30 0.38 -5.13
C SER A 33 -6.77 0.05 -5.35
N ALA A 34 -7.06 -0.90 -6.24
CA ALA A 34 -8.41 -1.45 -6.45
C ALA A 34 -9.00 -2.07 -5.17
N ASN A 35 -8.14 -2.52 -4.25
CA ASN A 35 -8.50 -3.18 -3.00
C ASN A 35 -7.98 -2.42 -1.77
N ALA A 36 -7.49 -1.17 -1.89
CA ALA A 36 -6.75 -0.50 -0.82
C ALA A 36 -7.56 -0.32 0.47
N GLY A 37 -8.88 -0.12 0.37
CA GLY A 37 -9.79 -0.11 1.53
C GLY A 37 -10.29 -1.49 1.99
N ILE A 38 -10.13 -2.52 1.15
CA ILE A 38 -10.53 -3.90 1.47
C ILE A 38 -9.38 -4.64 2.18
N GLY A 39 -8.14 -4.31 1.83
CA GLY A 39 -6.94 -4.89 2.43
C GLY A 39 -6.81 -4.58 3.92
N GLU A 40 -7.14 -3.35 4.33
CA GLU A 40 -7.21 -2.96 5.76
C GLU A 40 -8.28 -3.77 6.50
N ALA A 41 -9.52 -3.73 6.02
CA ALA A 41 -10.64 -4.50 6.59
C ALA A 41 -10.35 -6.01 6.67
N THR A 42 -9.65 -6.57 5.70
CA THR A 42 -9.30 -8.00 5.68
C THR A 42 -8.24 -8.34 6.75
N ARG A 43 -7.24 -7.47 6.95
CA ARG A 43 -6.25 -7.63 8.03
C ARG A 43 -6.91 -7.53 9.40
N GLU A 44 -7.73 -6.50 9.62
CA GLU A 44 -8.47 -6.31 10.87
C GLU A 44 -9.33 -7.53 11.22
N ARG A 45 -9.98 -8.13 10.23
CA ARG A 45 -10.79 -9.34 10.41
C ARG A 45 -9.94 -10.58 10.72
N SER A 46 -8.75 -10.67 10.14
CA SER A 46 -7.83 -11.79 10.39
C SER A 46 -7.22 -11.73 11.79
N ASP A 47 -6.94 -10.53 12.31
CA ASP A 47 -6.41 -10.32 13.68
C ASP A 47 -7.46 -10.56 14.80
N GLN A 48 -8.74 -10.71 14.45
CA GLN A 48 -9.84 -10.91 15.42
C GLN A 48 -10.17 -12.40 15.67
N ILE A 49 -9.41 -13.35 15.11
CA ILE A 49 -9.70 -14.80 15.14
C ILE A 49 -8.66 -15.56 15.97
#